data_AF-A0A3Q4H2X0-F1
#
_entry.id   AF-A0A3Q4H2X0-F1
#
_cell.length_a   1.000
_cell.length_b   1.000
_cell.length_c   1.000
_cell.angle_alpha   90.00
_cell.angle_beta   90.00
_cell.angle_gamma   90.00
#
_symmetry.space_group_name_H-M   'P 1'
#
loop_
_entity.id
_entity.type
_entity.pdbx_description
1 polymer ?
#
loop_
_entity_poly.entity_id
_entity_poly.type
_entity_poly.pdbx_seq_one_letter_code
_entity_poly.pdbx_strand_id
1 'polypeptide(L)'
;MYSVMFVVGMIFKKDKSRFLIGNNCFSGPSLMIEADIVMRGRDPKEPIMAHPPDTDSDITLREWLEGVKEYGKGIKLDFKSMEAVSTSLVLLQEVLTEPYRPVWINADIFSGPGGQIVPLEHHTFLSVVTHLPSHTVLSLGWTTGWTAGTDNPGYSWDMVHMMEKICRDLKHPVTFPVRAALLAKSFSQLTWLLKQSDR
;
A
#
# COMPACT_ATOMS: atom_id res chain seq x y z
N MET A 1 8.32 -15.16 -5.47
CA MET A 1 7.23 -15.02 -6.45
C MET A 1 6.60 -13.64 -6.29
N TYR A 2 7.01 -12.69 -7.13
CA TYR A 2 6.40 -11.36 -7.17
C TYR A 2 5.39 -11.36 -8.33
N SER A 3 4.16 -10.93 -8.06
CA SER A 3 3.09 -10.84 -9.07
C SER A 3 2.76 -9.38 -9.31
N VAL A 4 2.59 -8.97 -10.56
CA VAL A 4 1.97 -7.69 -10.88
C VAL A 4 0.47 -7.88 -10.75
N MET A 5 -0.05 -7.60 -9.56
CA MET A 5 -1.50 -7.59 -9.34
C MET A 5 -1.99 -6.15 -9.44
N PHE A 6 -2.86 -5.91 -10.41
CA PHE A 6 -3.69 -4.71 -10.42
C PHE A 6 -4.75 -4.91 -9.33
N VAL A 7 -4.47 -4.43 -8.12
CA VAL A 7 -5.53 -4.24 -7.12
C VAL A 7 -6.28 -2.98 -7.55
N VAL A 8 -7.58 -3.11 -7.76
CA VAL A 8 -8.47 -1.95 -7.92
C VAL A 8 -8.49 -1.24 -6.58
N GLY A 9 -7.66 -0.22 -6.43
CA GLY A 9 -7.67 0.62 -5.24
C GLY A 9 -8.98 1.40 -5.19
N MET A 10 -9.80 1.11 -4.18
CA MET A 10 -10.93 1.96 -3.83
C MET A 10 -10.39 3.11 -2.98
N ILE A 11 -10.34 4.32 -3.55
CA ILE A 11 -9.98 5.53 -2.82
C ILE A 11 -11.19 5.93 -1.95
N PHE A 12 -11.02 5.95 -0.63
CA PHE A 12 -12.07 6.34 0.32
C PHE A 12 -12.09 7.86 0.46
N LYS A 13 -13.19 8.49 0.05
CA LYS A 13 -13.43 9.93 0.21
C LYS A 13 -14.34 10.17 1.41
N LYS A 14 -14.08 11.24 2.17
CA LYS A 14 -14.71 11.65 3.45
C LYS A 14 -16.24 11.48 3.58
N ASP A 15 -17.00 11.57 2.49
CA ASP A 15 -18.48 11.40 2.50
C ASP A 15 -18.98 9.97 2.17
N LYS A 16 -18.07 9.01 1.95
CA LYS A 16 -18.40 7.61 1.58
C LYS A 16 -17.84 6.55 2.53
N SER A 17 -17.11 6.96 3.58
CA SER A 17 -16.53 6.09 4.60
C SER A 17 -17.58 5.14 5.20
N ARG A 18 -18.69 5.65 5.74
CA ARG A 18 -19.80 4.83 6.27
C ARG A 18 -20.58 4.03 5.22
N PHE A 19 -20.60 4.49 3.96
CA PHE A 19 -21.32 3.80 2.89
C PHE A 19 -20.66 2.46 2.49
N LEU A 20 -19.38 2.26 2.85
CA LEU A 20 -18.59 1.08 2.52
C LEU A 20 -18.34 0.13 3.70
N ILE A 21 -18.63 0.55 4.93
CA ILE A 21 -18.86 -0.40 6.04
C ILE A 21 -20.21 -1.12 5.87
N GLY A 22 -21.11 -0.58 5.04
CA GLY A 22 -22.33 -1.28 4.64
C GLY A 22 -22.00 -2.61 3.93
N ASN A 23 -22.76 -3.66 4.26
CA ASN A 23 -22.57 -5.06 3.82
C ASN A 23 -22.01 -5.23 2.40
N ASN A 24 -22.37 -4.40 1.43
CA ASN A 24 -22.01 -4.55 0.02
C ASN A 24 -20.49 -4.59 -0.29
N CYS A 25 -19.62 -3.86 0.41
CA CYS A 25 -18.16 -3.94 0.14
C CYS A 25 -17.57 -5.23 0.72
N PHE A 26 -17.98 -5.57 1.94
CA PHE A 26 -17.49 -6.76 2.64
C PHE A 26 -18.15 -8.07 2.15
N SER A 27 -19.36 -8.02 1.60
CA SER A 27 -20.08 -9.18 1.04
C SER A 27 -19.95 -9.31 -0.48
N GLY A 28 -19.32 -8.34 -1.16
CA GLY A 28 -19.09 -8.38 -2.61
C GLY A 28 -18.04 -9.42 -3.03
N PRO A 29 -17.88 -9.70 -4.33
CA PRO A 29 -17.00 -10.76 -4.83
C PRO A 29 -15.49 -10.45 -4.74
N SER A 30 -15.11 -9.30 -4.18
CA SER A 30 -13.71 -8.90 -4.04
C SER A 30 -12.97 -9.82 -3.05
N LEU A 31 -11.79 -10.29 -3.45
CA LEU A 31 -10.92 -11.14 -2.61
C LEU A 31 -10.04 -10.31 -1.66
N MET A 32 -9.74 -9.06 -2.04
CA MET A 32 -8.92 -8.12 -1.29
C MET A 32 -9.67 -6.81 -1.07
N ILE A 33 -9.45 -6.15 0.07
CA ILE A 33 -9.91 -4.79 0.35
C ILE A 33 -8.71 -3.93 0.75
N GLU A 34 -8.65 -2.72 0.18
CA GLU A 34 -7.58 -1.76 0.44
C GLU A 34 -8.00 -0.70 1.46
N ALA A 35 -7.02 -0.11 2.12
CA ALA A 35 -7.19 0.89 3.16
C ALA A 35 -6.08 1.93 3.11
N ASP A 36 -6.40 3.18 2.77
CA ASP A 36 -5.44 4.30 2.93
C ASP A 36 -5.29 4.65 4.41
N ILE A 37 -4.06 4.60 4.92
CA ILE A 37 -3.76 4.79 6.35
C ILE A 37 -2.97 6.06 6.58
N VAL A 38 -3.49 6.93 7.45
CA VAL A 38 -2.80 8.09 8.02
C VAL A 38 -2.92 8.10 9.53
N MET A 39 -2.04 8.84 10.20
CA MET A 39 -2.18 9.17 11.62
C MET A 39 -3.14 10.36 11.77
N ARG A 40 -4.12 10.28 12.66
CA ARG A 40 -5.09 11.36 12.88
C ARG A 40 -4.39 12.68 13.21
N GLY A 41 -4.82 13.76 12.57
CA GLY A 41 -4.23 15.10 12.76
C GLY A 41 -4.46 15.70 14.15
N ARG A 42 -5.48 15.25 14.87
CA ARG A 42 -5.92 15.73 16.19
C ARG A 42 -6.02 14.60 17.22
N ASP A 43 -6.19 14.95 18.49
CA ASP A 43 -6.43 13.97 19.53
C ASP A 43 -7.82 13.31 19.43
N PRO A 44 -7.93 12.00 19.72
CA PRO A 44 -6.82 11.10 20.04
C PRO A 44 -5.94 10.79 18.81
N LYS A 45 -4.62 10.73 19.01
CA LYS A 45 -3.66 10.34 17.98
C LYS A 45 -3.74 8.84 17.71
N GLU A 46 -4.45 8.46 16.66
CA GLU A 46 -4.65 7.07 16.25
C GLU A 46 -4.63 6.88 14.72
N PRO A 47 -4.33 5.68 14.21
CA PRO A 47 -4.44 5.38 12.78
C PRO A 47 -5.88 5.36 12.31
N ILE A 48 -6.13 6.01 11.18
CA ILE A 48 -7.46 6.18 10.59
C ILE A 48 -7.45 5.86 9.09
N MET A 49 -8.63 5.56 8.57
CA MET A 49 -8.87 5.36 7.14
C MET A 49 -9.04 6.71 6.44
N ALA A 50 -7.98 7.26 5.86
CA ALA A 50 -8.06 8.51 5.09
C ALA A 50 -6.96 8.59 4.03
N HIS A 51 -7.27 9.31 2.95
CA HIS A 51 -6.33 9.60 1.87
C HIS A 51 -5.99 11.10 1.85
N PRO A 52 -4.71 11.50 1.81
CA PRO A 52 -4.33 12.90 1.71
C PRO A 52 -5.06 13.66 0.58
N PRO A 53 -5.46 14.92 0.79
CA PRO A 53 -5.09 15.79 1.91
C PRO A 53 -5.95 15.61 3.17
N ASP A 54 -6.87 14.65 3.21
CA ASP A 54 -7.67 14.40 4.40
C ASP A 54 -6.77 13.87 5.54
N THR A 55 -6.81 14.52 6.70
CA THR A 55 -6.05 14.17 7.92
C THR A 55 -6.94 13.68 9.05
N ASP A 56 -8.23 13.48 8.76
CA ASP A 56 -9.24 13.03 9.70
C ASP A 56 -10.30 12.18 9.01
N SER A 57 -10.89 11.24 9.75
CA SER A 57 -11.91 10.30 9.27
C SER A 57 -12.79 9.84 10.42
N ASP A 58 -14.04 9.47 10.11
CA ASP A 58 -14.98 8.87 11.05
C ASP A 58 -14.76 7.36 11.24
N ILE A 59 -13.77 6.78 10.55
CA ILE A 59 -13.40 5.36 10.67
C ILE A 59 -11.96 5.25 11.15
N THR A 60 -11.79 4.65 12.32
CA THR A 60 -10.47 4.23 12.82
C THR A 60 -10.00 2.96 12.10
N LEU A 61 -8.69 2.74 12.05
CA LEU A 61 -8.15 1.48 11.51
C LEU A 61 -8.65 0.27 12.33
N ARG A 62 -8.78 0.40 13.65
CA ARG A 62 -9.30 -0.68 14.51
C ARG A 62 -10.70 -1.10 14.09
N GLU A 63 -11.64 -0.16 14.00
CA GLU A 63 -13.02 -0.43 13.58
C GLU A 63 -13.07 -1.07 12.18
N TRP A 64 -12.20 -0.61 11.26
CA TRP A 64 -12.12 -1.19 9.93
C TRP A 64 -11.59 -2.63 9.95
N LEU A 65 -10.53 -2.91 10.72
CA LEU A 65 -9.97 -4.26 10.86
C LEU A 65 -10.97 -5.23 11.49
N GLU A 66 -11.69 -4.79 12.53
CA GLU A 66 -12.77 -5.57 13.16
C GLU A 66 -13.90 -5.84 12.17
N GLY A 67 -14.28 -4.84 11.35
CA GLY A 67 -15.24 -5.01 10.28
C GLY A 67 -14.81 -6.05 9.25
N VAL A 68 -13.58 -5.97 8.74
CA VAL A 68 -13.07 -6.93 7.73
C VAL A 68 -12.85 -8.32 8.32
N LYS A 69 -12.59 -8.44 9.63
CA LYS A 69 -12.42 -9.72 10.32
C LYS A 69 -13.55 -10.70 10.00
N GLU A 70 -14.78 -10.23 10.04
CA GLU A 70 -16.00 -11.05 9.90
C GLU A 70 -16.21 -11.63 8.49
N TYR A 71 -15.51 -11.14 7.47
CA TYR A 71 -15.80 -11.50 6.06
C TYR A 71 -14.70 -12.33 5.38
N GLY A 72 -13.62 -12.66 6.10
CA GLY A 72 -12.57 -13.55 5.60
C GLY A 72 -11.81 -13.03 4.36
N LYS A 73 -11.89 -11.73 4.06
CA LYS A 73 -11.22 -11.11 2.92
C LYS A 73 -9.76 -10.79 3.23
N GLY A 74 -8.90 -10.87 2.21
CA GLY A 74 -7.55 -10.35 2.32
C GLY A 74 -7.55 -8.82 2.38
N ILE A 75 -6.48 -8.25 2.91
CA ILE A 75 -6.36 -6.81 3.13
C ILE A 75 -5.09 -6.23 2.54
N LYS A 76 -5.16 -4.98 2.09
CA LYS A 76 -4.01 -4.17 1.69
C LYS A 76 -4.02 -2.85 2.47
N LEU A 77 -3.05 -2.66 3.35
CA LEU A 77 -2.87 -1.42 4.11
C LEU A 77 -1.91 -0.51 3.34
N ASP A 78 -2.40 0.61 2.83
CA ASP A 78 -1.66 1.60 2.05
C ASP A 78 -1.25 2.79 2.93
N PHE A 79 -0.01 2.77 3.42
CA PHE A 79 0.52 3.78 4.32
C PHE A 79 0.85 5.07 3.58
N LYS A 80 0.25 6.17 4.04
CA LYS A 80 0.47 7.52 3.53
C LYS A 80 1.36 8.38 4.42
N SER A 81 1.67 7.92 5.64
CA SER A 81 2.64 8.57 6.52
C SER A 81 3.39 7.57 7.41
N MET A 82 4.64 7.90 7.73
CA MET A 82 5.48 7.09 8.64
C MET A 82 4.90 7.02 10.06
N GLU A 83 4.26 8.08 10.53
CA GLU A 83 3.69 8.15 11.89
C GLU A 83 2.65 7.06 12.14
N ALA A 84 1.95 6.60 11.10
CA ALA A 84 0.92 5.59 11.23
C ALA A 84 1.45 4.15 11.26
N VAL A 85 2.68 3.90 10.77
CA VAL A 85 3.17 2.55 10.46
C VAL A 85 3.18 1.66 11.70
N SER A 86 3.98 2.01 12.71
CA SER A 86 4.19 1.14 13.88
C SER A 86 2.88 0.86 14.62
N THR A 87 2.09 1.90 14.92
CA THR A 87 0.81 1.74 15.64
C THR A 87 -0.18 0.89 14.86
N SER A 88 -0.25 1.07 13.53
CA SER A 88 -1.15 0.28 12.69
C SER A 88 -0.77 -1.20 12.64
N LEU A 89 0.52 -1.51 12.62
CA LEU A 89 1.01 -2.90 12.59
C LEU A 89 0.78 -3.62 13.91
N VAL A 90 0.85 -2.90 15.04
CA VAL A 90 0.44 -3.43 16.35
C VAL A 90 -1.06 -3.75 16.32
N LEU A 91 -1.91 -2.80 15.88
CA LEU A 91 -3.35 -3.03 15.76
C LEU A 91 -3.69 -4.21 14.84
N LEU A 92 -2.97 -4.33 13.72
CA LEU A 92 -3.12 -5.43 12.78
C LEU A 92 -2.91 -6.79 13.49
N GLN A 93 -1.83 -6.94 14.26
CA GLN A 93 -1.52 -8.17 14.99
C GLN A 93 -2.50 -8.45 16.14
N GLU A 94 -3.02 -7.41 16.79
CA GLU A 94 -4.02 -7.52 17.86
C GLU A 94 -5.38 -7.99 17.33
N VAL A 95 -5.85 -7.39 16.22
CA VAL A 95 -7.22 -7.59 15.73
C VAL A 95 -7.30 -8.81 14.80
N LEU A 96 -6.35 -8.93 13.87
CA LEU A 96 -6.31 -10.00 12.87
C LEU A 96 -5.30 -11.07 13.26
N THR A 97 -5.73 -11.98 14.14
CA THR A 97 -4.92 -13.10 14.64
C THR A 97 -4.96 -14.34 13.73
N GLU A 98 -5.78 -14.32 12.67
CA GLU A 98 -5.94 -15.44 11.75
C GLU A 98 -4.71 -15.59 10.83
N PRO A 99 -3.97 -16.72 10.89
CA PRO A 99 -2.69 -16.86 10.21
C PRO A 99 -2.78 -17.05 8.69
N TYR A 100 -3.97 -17.24 8.13
CA TYR A 100 -4.17 -17.61 6.71
C TYR A 100 -4.79 -16.50 5.86
N ARG A 101 -5.00 -15.30 6.42
CA ARG A 101 -5.55 -14.18 5.68
C ARG A 101 -4.44 -13.50 4.88
N PRO A 102 -4.62 -13.28 3.56
CA PRO A 102 -3.66 -12.50 2.79
C PRO A 102 -3.57 -11.06 3.33
N VAL A 103 -2.37 -10.65 3.74
CA VAL A 103 -2.09 -9.28 4.19
C VAL A 103 -1.01 -8.67 3.30
N TRP A 104 -1.31 -7.49 2.78
CA TRP A 104 -0.43 -6.69 1.94
C TRP A 104 -0.13 -5.38 2.66
N ILE A 105 1.15 -5.04 2.78
CA ILE A 105 1.61 -3.79 3.37
C ILE A 105 2.20 -2.93 2.26
N ASN A 106 1.51 -1.84 1.93
CA ASN A 106 1.81 -0.99 0.80
C ASN A 106 2.37 0.36 1.27
N ALA A 107 3.40 0.84 0.58
CA ALA A 107 3.89 2.21 0.73
C ALA A 107 4.64 2.66 -0.52
N ASP A 108 4.55 3.96 -0.82
CA ASP A 108 5.46 4.61 -1.75
C ASP A 108 6.73 5.04 -1.00
N ILE A 109 7.83 4.34 -1.25
CA ILE A 109 9.10 4.49 -0.52
C ILE A 109 10.22 5.13 -1.35
N PHE A 110 9.96 5.38 -2.63
CA PHE A 110 10.84 6.13 -3.51
C PHE A 110 10.07 7.18 -4.33
N SER A 111 10.79 8.20 -4.78
CA SER A 111 10.25 9.14 -5.76
C SER A 111 10.22 8.50 -7.14
N GLY A 112 9.06 8.55 -7.79
CA GLY A 112 8.85 8.04 -9.13
C GLY A 112 8.59 9.15 -10.15
N PRO A 113 8.20 8.79 -11.38
CA PRO A 113 8.01 9.76 -12.45
C PRO A 113 6.90 10.75 -12.10
N GLY A 114 7.23 12.05 -12.20
CA GLY A 114 6.31 13.14 -11.90
C GLY A 114 5.88 13.25 -10.42
N GLY A 115 6.38 12.40 -9.53
CA GLY A 115 6.01 12.39 -8.11
C GLY A 115 6.35 13.70 -7.42
N GLN A 116 5.35 14.33 -6.80
CA GLN A 116 5.51 15.58 -6.03
C GLN A 116 5.41 15.33 -4.52
N ILE A 117 4.84 14.19 -4.13
CA ILE A 117 4.70 13.80 -2.73
C ILE A 117 6.02 13.20 -2.27
N VAL A 118 6.45 13.58 -1.06
CA VAL A 118 7.63 13.01 -0.40
C VAL A 118 7.32 11.55 -0.05
N PRO A 119 8.12 10.58 -0.51
CA PRO A 119 7.92 9.17 -0.17
C PRO A 119 8.18 8.92 1.32
N LEU A 120 7.69 7.79 1.82
CA LEU A 120 8.05 7.30 3.15
C LEU A 120 9.55 6.96 3.19
N GLU A 121 10.19 7.19 4.33
CA GLU A 121 11.61 6.89 4.50
C GLU A 121 11.83 5.37 4.48
N HIS A 122 12.50 4.88 3.45
CA HIS A 122 12.55 3.45 3.13
C HIS A 122 13.29 2.62 4.18
N HIS A 123 14.36 3.11 4.82
CA HIS A 123 15.10 2.32 5.80
C HIS A 123 14.25 2.05 7.05
N THR A 124 13.59 3.08 7.57
CA THR A 124 12.70 3.00 8.73
C THR A 124 11.46 2.18 8.41
N PHE A 125 10.86 2.37 7.22
CA PHE A 125 9.71 1.58 6.82
C PHE A 125 10.06 0.08 6.76
N LEU A 126 11.14 -0.26 6.06
CA LEU A 126 11.58 -1.65 5.90
C LEU A 126 11.99 -2.28 7.23
N SER A 127 12.69 -1.55 8.11
CA SER A 127 13.10 -2.09 9.42
C SER A 127 11.92 -2.49 10.29
N VAL A 128 10.76 -1.86 10.14
CA VAL A 128 9.54 -2.23 10.87
C VAL A 128 8.84 -3.41 10.19
N VAL A 129 8.56 -3.32 8.88
CA VAL A 129 7.71 -4.32 8.19
C VAL A 129 8.38 -5.68 8.03
N THR A 130 9.72 -5.76 8.07
CA THR A 130 10.43 -7.06 8.01
C THR A 130 10.27 -7.92 9.26
N HIS A 131 9.69 -7.38 10.33
CA HIS A 131 9.34 -8.16 11.55
C HIS A 131 7.96 -8.84 11.44
N LEU A 132 7.20 -8.56 10.38
CA LEU A 132 5.91 -9.19 10.15
C LEU A 132 6.08 -10.67 9.76
N PRO A 133 5.01 -11.49 9.83
CA PRO A 133 5.06 -12.86 9.34
C PRO A 133 5.57 -12.92 7.90
N SER A 134 6.42 -13.90 7.58
CA SER A 134 7.11 -14.02 6.30
C SER A 134 6.19 -14.17 5.08
N HIS A 135 4.93 -14.57 5.29
CA HIS A 135 3.90 -14.65 4.25
C HIS A 135 3.23 -13.30 3.93
N THR A 136 3.50 -12.26 4.72
CA THR A 136 3.02 -10.89 4.45
C THR A 136 3.64 -10.37 3.17
N VAL A 137 2.82 -9.87 2.25
CA VAL A 137 3.28 -9.30 0.99
C VAL A 137 3.63 -7.82 1.18
N LEU A 138 4.83 -7.42 0.78
CA LEU A 138 5.25 -6.01 0.77
C LEU A 138 4.97 -5.40 -0.61
N SER A 139 4.09 -4.42 -0.70
CA SER A 139 3.77 -3.72 -1.94
C SER A 139 4.54 -2.39 -1.99
N LEU A 140 5.73 -2.40 -2.59
CA LEU A 140 6.70 -1.31 -2.50
C LEU A 140 6.66 -0.46 -3.76
N GLY A 141 6.20 0.78 -3.62
CA GLY A 141 5.87 1.67 -4.71
C GLY A 141 6.78 2.88 -4.84
N TRP A 142 6.39 3.73 -5.78
CA TRP A 142 6.96 5.05 -5.96
C TRP A 142 5.86 6.09 -5.95
N THR A 143 6.12 7.25 -5.37
CA THR A 143 5.24 8.40 -5.56
C THR A 143 5.25 8.77 -7.04
N THR A 144 4.09 8.94 -7.64
CA THR A 144 3.98 9.23 -9.08
C THR A 144 3.02 10.36 -9.34
N GLY A 145 3.36 11.19 -10.33
CA GLY A 145 2.48 12.22 -10.85
C GLY A 145 2.15 11.92 -12.30
N TRP A 146 0.96 12.33 -12.73
CA TRP A 146 0.57 12.29 -14.12
C TRP A 146 -0.29 13.49 -14.44
N THR A 147 0.01 14.17 -15.55
CA THR A 147 -0.75 15.32 -16.04
C THR A 147 -1.30 15.02 -17.42
N ALA A 148 -2.60 15.19 -17.62
CA ALA A 148 -3.23 14.95 -18.92
C ALA A 148 -2.67 15.89 -20.00
N GLY A 149 -2.46 15.38 -21.21
CA GLY A 149 -2.00 16.18 -22.35
C GLY A 149 -0.52 16.57 -22.32
N THR A 150 0.26 16.08 -21.37
CA THR A 150 1.71 16.30 -21.30
C THR A 150 2.51 15.02 -21.57
N ASP A 151 3.77 15.20 -21.96
CA ASP A 151 4.71 14.10 -22.06
C ASP A 151 5.16 13.67 -20.65
N ASN A 152 4.45 12.69 -20.08
CA ASN A 152 4.76 12.19 -18.74
C ASN A 152 5.94 11.20 -18.82
N PRO A 153 7.02 11.39 -18.06
CA PRO A 153 8.14 10.44 -18.07
C PRO A 153 7.71 9.09 -17.51
N GLY A 154 8.31 8.01 -18.00
CA GLY A 154 8.20 6.68 -17.40
C GLY A 154 9.20 6.49 -16.27
N TYR A 155 9.09 5.37 -15.56
CA TYR A 155 10.09 4.86 -14.62
C TYR A 155 11.45 4.73 -15.32
N SER A 156 12.48 5.34 -14.74
CA SER A 156 13.85 5.28 -15.26
C SER A 156 14.56 3.99 -14.83
N TRP A 157 15.71 3.70 -15.45
CA TRP A 157 16.57 2.60 -15.04
C TRP A 157 17.04 2.75 -13.59
N ASP A 158 17.45 3.95 -13.19
CA ASP A 158 17.88 4.21 -11.82
C ASP A 158 16.77 3.91 -10.80
N MET A 159 15.52 4.28 -11.12
CA MET A 159 14.37 4.00 -10.26
C MET A 159 14.18 2.50 -10.01
N VAL A 160 14.25 1.67 -11.07
CA VAL A 160 14.08 0.22 -10.91
C VAL A 160 15.31 -0.46 -10.31
N HIS A 161 16.52 0.04 -10.57
CA HIS A 161 17.74 -0.46 -9.94
C HIS A 161 17.77 -0.19 -8.43
N MET A 162 17.34 0.99 -8.00
CA MET A 162 17.23 1.31 -6.57
C MET A 162 16.21 0.41 -5.87
N MET A 163 15.05 0.20 -6.49
CA MET A 163 14.02 -0.72 -5.96
C MET A 163 14.52 -2.17 -5.89
N GLU A 164 15.18 -2.66 -6.93
CA GLU A 164 15.80 -4.00 -6.92
C GLU A 164 16.80 -4.14 -5.77
N LYS A 165 17.67 -3.14 -5.59
CA LYS A 165 18.73 -3.16 -4.59
C LYS A 165 18.18 -3.32 -3.18
N ILE A 166 17.12 -2.59 -2.82
CA ILE A 166 16.51 -2.69 -1.48
C ILE A 166 15.69 -3.98 -1.31
N CYS A 167 15.14 -4.53 -2.39
CA CYS A 167 14.29 -5.71 -2.32
C CYS A 167 15.09 -7.01 -2.29
N ARG A 168 16.32 -7.00 -2.81
CA ARG A 168 17.17 -8.18 -3.01
C ARG A 168 17.28 -9.10 -1.79
N ASP A 169 17.39 -8.53 -0.60
CA ASP A 169 17.64 -9.28 0.63
C ASP A 169 16.36 -9.53 1.45
N LEU A 170 15.20 -9.01 1.00
CA LEU A 170 13.92 -9.19 1.67
C LEU A 170 13.48 -10.66 1.58
N LYS A 171 13.04 -11.21 2.72
CA LYS A 171 12.50 -12.57 2.81
C LYS A 171 11.00 -12.65 2.51
N HIS A 172 10.35 -11.50 2.46
CA HIS A 172 8.94 -11.38 2.14
C HIS A 172 8.69 -11.47 0.63
N PRO A 173 7.52 -11.98 0.21
CA PRO A 173 6.97 -11.65 -1.10
C PRO A 173 6.85 -10.12 -1.24
N VAL A 174 7.19 -9.61 -2.41
CA VAL A 174 7.17 -8.20 -2.79
C VAL A 174 6.31 -8.07 -4.04
N THR A 175 5.62 -6.96 -4.16
CA THR A 175 4.92 -6.57 -5.40
C THR A 175 5.26 -5.11 -5.67
N PHE A 176 5.20 -4.71 -6.94
CA PHE A 176 5.50 -3.34 -7.34
C PHE A 176 4.23 -2.69 -7.87
N PRO A 177 3.51 -1.88 -7.06
CA PRO A 177 2.39 -1.10 -7.56
C PRO A 177 2.93 -0.04 -8.53
N VAL A 178 2.40 -0.03 -9.74
CA VAL A 178 2.83 0.88 -10.81
C VAL A 178 1.65 1.63 -11.38
N ARG A 179 1.87 2.90 -11.73
CA ARG A 179 0.83 3.69 -12.40
C ARG A 179 0.63 3.19 -13.82
N ALA A 180 -0.58 2.70 -14.11
CA ALA A 180 -0.93 2.12 -15.40
C ALA A 180 -0.58 3.04 -16.60
N ALA A 181 -0.82 4.34 -16.45
CA ALA A 181 -0.52 5.34 -17.49
C ALA A 181 0.97 5.44 -17.87
N LEU A 182 1.88 4.95 -17.04
CA LEU A 182 3.32 5.00 -17.28
C LEU A 182 3.87 3.68 -17.85
N LEU A 183 3.07 2.61 -17.88
CA LEU A 183 3.52 1.27 -18.27
C LEU A 183 4.15 1.21 -19.66
N ALA A 184 3.49 1.80 -20.67
CA ALA A 184 3.95 1.74 -22.05
C ALA A 184 5.35 2.32 -22.22
N LYS A 185 5.67 3.39 -21.48
CA LYS A 185 6.99 4.05 -21.51
C LYS A 185 8.05 3.37 -20.65
N SER A 186 7.61 2.48 -19.75
CA SER A 186 8.46 1.84 -18.75
C SER A 186 8.55 0.33 -18.91
N PHE A 187 8.05 -0.19 -20.02
CA PHE A 187 7.90 -1.63 -20.22
C PHE A 187 9.23 -2.36 -20.04
N SER A 188 10.32 -1.86 -20.62
CA SER A 188 11.65 -2.45 -20.51
C SER A 188 12.17 -2.47 -19.07
N GLN A 189 12.04 -1.36 -18.34
CA GLN A 189 12.51 -1.22 -16.97
C GLN A 189 11.71 -2.11 -16.01
N LEU A 190 10.38 -2.10 -16.12
CA LEU A 190 9.51 -2.91 -15.27
C LEU A 190 9.64 -4.40 -15.57
N THR A 191 9.76 -4.77 -16.86
CA THR A 191 10.03 -6.16 -17.25
C THR A 191 11.37 -6.64 -16.69
N TRP A 192 12.40 -5.80 -16.75
CA TRP A 192 13.69 -6.13 -16.16
C TRP A 192 13.59 -6.33 -14.64
N LEU A 193 12.89 -5.44 -13.93
CA LEU A 193 12.71 -5.53 -12.48
C LEU A 193 12.02 -6.84 -12.08
N LEU A 194 10.95 -7.21 -12.79
CA LEU A 194 10.22 -8.45 -12.53
C LEU A 194 11.08 -9.70 -12.75
N LYS A 195 11.96 -9.68 -13.76
CA LYS A 195 12.90 -10.80 -14.01
C LYS A 195 13.94 -11.00 -12.91
N GLN A 196 14.13 -10.04 -12.01
CA GLN A 196 15.04 -10.22 -10.86
C GLN A 196 14.44 -11.11 -9.76
N SER A 197 13.14 -11.44 -9.87
CA SER A 197 12.38 -12.19 -8.86
C SER A 197 12.36 -13.72 -9.05
N ASP A 198 12.94 -14.24 -10.13
CA ASP A 198 13.11 -15.68 -10.39
C ASP A 198 14.36 -16.26 -9.68
N ARG A 199 14.82 -15.62 -8.61
CA ARG A 199 16.01 -16.03 -7.83
C ARG A 199 15.64 -16.71 -6.53
#